data_AF-A0A2V9IV87-F1
#
_entry.id   AF-A0A2V9IV87-F1
#
_cell.length_a   1.000
_cell.length_b   1.000
_cell.length_c   1.000
_cell.angle_alpha   90.00
_cell.angle_beta   90.00
_cell.angle_gamma   90.00
#
_symmetry.space_group_name_H-M   'P 1'
#
loop_
_entity.id
_entity.type
_entity.pdbx_description
1 polymer ?
#
loop_
_entity_poly.entity_id
_entity_poly.type
_entity_poly.pdbx_seq_one_letter_code
_entity_poly.pdbx_strand_id
1 'polypeptide(L)'
;MWVLMRTACALLLALSASWAAQGPQGADVFQNKCASCHRPGSGTRAPLPNVLRQMSRDAILRALESGAMRAEGALLSASERAAVAEYLAAAPSPPGANPGSVSGACTAHPVVPANDPGWNGWSVDASNSRFQPASVGGLDRDAVPKLKLKWAFGFAGAWSTFGQPTVFAGRVFVGSEDGTVYSLDARSGCIYWTYKAPSTVKTAIALAADGHTVYFG
;
A
#
# COMPACT_ATOMS: atom_id res chain seq x y z
N MET A 1 50.57 -19.59 -64.57
CA MET A 1 50.93 -19.21 -63.19
C MET A 1 50.36 -17.81 -62.95
N TRP A 2 49.11 -17.59 -62.53
CA TRP A 2 48.47 -17.91 -61.23
C TRP A 2 49.23 -17.34 -60.01
N VAL A 3 48.46 -16.67 -59.13
CA VAL A 3 48.75 -16.32 -57.71
C VAL A 3 49.44 -14.95 -57.51
N LEU A 4 48.97 -13.95 -56.74
CA LEU A 4 47.81 -13.74 -55.87
C LEU A 4 47.66 -12.23 -55.62
N MET A 5 46.49 -11.68 -55.92
CA MET A 5 46.03 -10.36 -55.46
C MET A 5 45.56 -10.54 -54.01
N ARG A 6 46.34 -10.08 -53.02
CA ARG A 6 45.95 -10.14 -51.61
C ARG A 6 45.14 -8.90 -51.25
N THR A 7 43.83 -9.06 -51.33
CA THR A 7 42.78 -8.22 -50.76
C THR A 7 42.94 -8.12 -49.24
N ALA A 8 43.39 -6.97 -48.74
CA ALA A 8 43.25 -6.60 -47.34
C ALA A 8 41.91 -5.88 -47.16
N CYS A 9 40.83 -6.65 -47.02
CA CYS A 9 39.52 -6.14 -46.64
C CYS A 9 39.57 -5.82 -45.15
N ALA A 10 39.79 -4.55 -44.80
CA ALA A 10 39.70 -4.07 -43.44
C ALA A 10 38.24 -4.17 -42.97
N LEU A 11 37.96 -5.17 -42.12
CA LEU A 11 36.73 -5.31 -41.36
C LEU A 11 36.60 -4.13 -40.38
N LEU A 12 36.00 -3.04 -40.84
CA LEU A 12 35.41 -2.01 -39.98
C LEU A 12 34.16 -2.62 -39.33
N LEU A 13 34.36 -3.31 -38.21
CA LEU A 13 33.28 -3.64 -37.26
C LEU A 13 32.68 -2.32 -36.77
N ALA A 14 31.56 -1.92 -37.37
CA ALA A 14 30.73 -0.85 -36.88
C ALA A 14 30.25 -1.22 -35.47
N LEU A 15 30.83 -0.56 -34.45
CA LEU A 15 30.26 -0.49 -33.11
C LEU A 15 28.94 0.25 -33.22
N SER A 16 27.86 -0.49 -33.49
CA SER A 16 26.50 -0.02 -33.29
C SER A 16 26.29 0.15 -31.79
N ALA A 17 26.71 1.29 -31.26
CA ALA A 17 26.29 1.75 -29.95
C ALA A 17 24.77 1.87 -30.00
N SER A 18 24.10 0.87 -29.42
CA SER A 18 22.66 0.92 -29.18
C SER A 18 22.42 2.10 -28.24
N TRP A 19 22.11 3.26 -28.81
CA TRP A 19 21.48 4.35 -28.08
C TRP A 19 20.09 3.85 -27.69
N ALA A 20 20.02 3.07 -26.63
CA ALA A 20 18.76 2.95 -25.89
C ALA A 20 18.39 4.37 -25.49
N ALA A 21 17.22 4.84 -25.94
CA ALA A 21 16.68 6.12 -25.52
C ALA A 21 16.70 6.15 -23.99
N GLN A 22 17.60 6.95 -23.41
CA GLN A 22 17.65 7.12 -21.97
C GLN A 22 16.31 7.76 -21.59
N GLY A 23 15.49 6.99 -20.87
CA GLY A 23 14.26 7.52 -20.29
C GLY A 23 14.55 8.74 -19.42
N PRO A 24 13.52 9.52 -19.06
CA PRO A 24 13.71 10.71 -18.23
C PRO A 24 14.49 10.37 -16.97
N GLN A 25 15.52 11.15 -16.65
CA GLN A 25 16.31 10.93 -15.43
C GLN A 25 15.48 11.35 -14.22
N GLY A 26 15.21 10.42 -13.29
CA GLY A 26 14.35 10.67 -12.14
C GLY A 26 14.84 11.81 -11.23
N ALA A 27 16.16 11.99 -11.14
CA ALA A 27 16.78 13.11 -10.42
C ALA A 27 16.38 14.46 -11.02
N ASP A 28 16.43 14.58 -12.35
CA ASP A 28 16.06 15.81 -13.06
C ASP A 28 14.57 16.10 -12.95
N VAL A 29 13.72 15.07 -13.08
CA VAL A 29 12.27 15.20 -12.85
C VAL A 29 12.01 15.72 -11.44
N PHE A 30 12.66 15.14 -10.42
CA PHE A 30 12.49 15.57 -9.03
C PHE A 30 12.92 17.03 -8.83
N GLN A 31 14.10 17.41 -9.31
CA GLN A 31 14.62 18.77 -9.15
C GLN A 31 13.71 19.80 -9.83
N ASN A 32 13.26 19.51 -11.05
CA ASN A 32 12.51 20.47 -11.85
C ASN A 32 11.03 20.55 -11.49
N LYS A 33 10.44 19.48 -10.93
CA LYS A 33 8.98 19.38 -10.73
C LYS A 33 8.55 19.21 -9.27
N CYS A 34 9.45 18.78 -8.38
CA CYS A 34 9.07 18.36 -7.01
C CYS A 34 9.81 19.14 -5.91
N ALA A 35 11.08 19.50 -6.13
CA ALA A 35 11.98 19.99 -5.09
C ALA A 35 11.52 21.30 -4.41
N SER A 36 10.76 22.15 -5.11
CA SER A 36 10.23 23.40 -4.55
C SER A 36 9.27 23.18 -3.37
N CYS A 37 8.48 22.09 -3.41
CA CYS A 37 7.56 21.68 -2.36
C CYS A 37 8.22 20.73 -1.36
N HIS A 38 9.04 19.79 -1.82
CA HIS A 38 9.72 18.78 -1.00
C HIS A 38 11.05 19.28 -0.41
N ARG A 39 11.06 20.49 0.16
CA ARG A 39 12.23 21.10 0.82
C ARG A 39 11.88 21.67 2.20
N PRO A 40 12.86 21.81 3.11
CA PRO A 40 12.63 22.48 4.38
C PRO A 40 12.09 23.90 4.18
N GLY A 41 11.11 24.29 4.99
CA GLY A 41 10.52 25.63 4.97
C GLY A 41 9.70 25.94 3.71
N SER A 42 9.23 24.94 2.96
CA SER A 42 8.35 25.17 1.81
C SER A 42 6.94 25.67 2.20
N GLY A 43 6.55 25.53 3.46
CA GLY A 43 5.19 25.82 3.94
C GLY A 43 4.14 24.79 3.50
N THR A 44 4.54 23.77 2.73
CA THR A 44 3.66 22.68 2.30
C THR A 44 3.67 21.54 3.31
N ARG A 45 2.70 20.61 3.20
CA ARG A 45 2.68 19.35 3.95
C ARG A 45 3.49 18.23 3.28
N ALA A 46 4.29 18.56 2.26
CA ALA A 46 5.06 17.57 1.50
C ALA A 46 6.22 17.02 2.35
N PRO A 47 6.41 15.68 2.42
CA PRO A 47 7.51 15.09 3.17
C PRO A 47 8.86 15.43 2.54
N LEU A 48 9.90 15.52 3.38
CA LEU A 48 11.25 15.80 2.91
C LEU A 48 11.83 14.62 2.09
N PRO A 49 12.86 14.85 1.24
CA PRO A 49 13.39 13.80 0.36
C PRO A 49 14.00 12.61 1.13
N ASN A 50 14.53 12.85 2.32
CA ASN A 50 15.02 11.78 3.21
C ASN A 50 13.91 10.92 3.80
N VAL A 51 12.68 11.46 3.92
CA VAL A 51 11.49 10.69 4.32
C VAL A 51 10.96 9.90 3.13
N LEU A 52 10.87 10.53 1.95
CA LEU A 52 10.50 9.85 0.71
C LEU A 52 11.42 8.65 0.41
N ARG A 53 12.72 8.78 0.69
CA ARG A 53 13.69 7.69 0.55
C ARG A 53 13.38 6.46 1.38
N GLN A 54 12.63 6.57 2.47
CA GLN A 54 12.25 5.42 3.29
C GLN A 54 11.06 4.65 2.71
N MET A 55 10.43 5.17 1.66
CA MET A 55 9.29 4.53 1.00
C MET A 55 9.76 3.58 -0.12
N SER A 56 8.94 2.56 -0.39
CA SER A 56 9.14 1.72 -1.58
C SER A 56 8.84 2.50 -2.86
N ARG A 57 9.48 2.08 -3.96
CA ARG A 57 9.21 2.59 -5.32
C ARG A 57 7.72 2.55 -5.66
N ASP A 58 7.04 1.44 -5.37
CA ASP A 58 5.60 1.32 -5.69
C ASP A 58 4.72 2.23 -4.82
N ALA A 59 5.10 2.49 -3.57
CA ALA A 59 4.37 3.44 -2.72
C ALA A 59 4.47 4.88 -3.27
N ILE A 60 5.67 5.29 -3.71
CA ILE A 60 5.88 6.60 -4.34
C ILE A 60 5.11 6.69 -5.66
N LEU A 61 5.15 5.64 -6.48
CA LEU A 61 4.40 5.61 -7.74
C LEU A 61 2.89 5.70 -7.51
N ARG A 62 2.34 4.92 -6.57
CA ARG A 62 0.92 5.00 -6.19
C ARG A 62 0.53 6.39 -5.71
N ALA A 63 1.38 7.04 -4.90
CA ALA A 63 1.12 8.39 -4.43
C ALA A 63 0.94 9.39 -5.59
N LEU A 64 1.68 9.21 -6.69
CA LEU A 64 1.61 10.03 -7.91
C LEU A 64 0.45 9.65 -8.85
N GLU A 65 -0.02 8.41 -8.81
CA GLU A 65 -1.06 7.93 -9.75
C GLU A 65 -2.47 8.07 -9.20
N SER A 66 -2.67 7.74 -7.93
CA SER A 66 -4.00 7.73 -7.31
C SER A 66 -4.04 8.29 -5.89
N GLY A 67 -2.89 8.48 -5.25
CA GLY A 67 -2.79 8.92 -3.87
C GLY A 67 -2.77 10.44 -3.66
N ALA A 68 -2.15 10.85 -2.56
CA ALA A 68 -2.12 12.24 -2.10
C ALA A 68 -1.45 13.22 -3.09
N MET A 69 -0.55 12.73 -3.96
CA MET A 69 0.12 13.53 -4.99
C MET A 69 -0.40 13.29 -6.40
N ARG A 70 -1.63 12.79 -6.56
CA ARG A 70 -2.18 12.53 -7.90
C ARG A 70 -2.26 13.80 -8.76
N ALA A 71 -2.51 14.97 -8.16
CA ALA A 71 -2.68 16.20 -8.93
C ALA A 71 -1.37 16.61 -9.61
N GLU A 72 -0.26 16.43 -8.91
CA GLU A 72 1.11 16.69 -9.36
C GLU A 72 1.58 15.58 -10.30
N GLY A 73 1.26 14.31 -9.99
CA GLY A 73 1.57 13.18 -10.85
C GLY A 73 0.79 13.16 -12.16
N ALA A 74 -0.39 13.79 -12.22
CA ALA A 74 -1.15 13.98 -13.44
C ALA A 74 -0.48 14.96 -14.43
N LEU A 75 0.47 15.78 -13.95
CA LEU A 75 1.29 16.67 -14.79
C LEU A 75 2.52 15.95 -15.39
N LEU A 76 2.74 14.69 -15.02
CA LEU A 76 3.85 13.87 -15.48
C LEU A 76 3.36 12.77 -16.43
N SER A 77 4.22 12.40 -17.37
CA SER A 77 4.05 11.15 -18.12
C SER A 77 4.23 9.92 -17.22
N ALA A 78 3.73 8.77 -17.65
CA ALA A 78 3.90 7.52 -16.90
C ALA A 78 5.38 7.15 -16.69
N SER A 79 6.24 7.41 -17.68
CA SER A 79 7.68 7.17 -17.58
C SER A 79 8.36 8.16 -16.62
N GLU A 80 7.94 9.42 -16.56
CA GLU A 80 8.45 10.39 -15.56
C GLU A 80 8.03 10.00 -14.14
N ARG A 81 6.78 9.58 -13.93
CA ARG A 81 6.32 9.07 -12.63
C ARG A 81 7.13 7.85 -12.18
N ALA A 82 7.37 6.91 -13.09
CA ALA A 82 8.21 5.75 -12.81
C ALA A 82 9.64 6.17 -12.48
N ALA A 83 10.25 7.05 -13.29
CA ALA A 83 11.62 7.50 -13.10
C ALA A 83 11.83 8.22 -11.76
N VAL A 84 10.93 9.12 -11.36
CA VAL A 84 11.04 9.81 -10.07
C VAL A 84 10.84 8.87 -8.88
N ALA A 85 9.97 7.87 -9.02
CA ALA A 85 9.78 6.84 -8.00
C ALA A 85 11.02 5.96 -7.82
N GLU A 86 11.67 5.56 -8.92
CA GLU A 86 12.96 4.83 -8.90
C GLU A 86 14.08 5.67 -8.27
N TYR A 87 14.17 6.95 -8.63
CA TYR A 87 15.18 7.85 -8.08
C TYR A 87 15.02 8.08 -6.57
N LEU A 88 13.78 8.16 -6.09
CA LEU A 88 13.49 8.46 -4.70
C LEU A 88 13.56 7.24 -3.78
N ALA A 89 13.24 6.03 -4.23
CA ALA A 89 13.18 4.87 -3.34
C ALA A 89 14.58 4.42 -2.87
N ALA A 90 14.76 4.16 -1.56
CA ALA A 90 16.02 3.59 -1.06
C ALA A 90 16.18 2.09 -1.36
N ALA A 91 15.10 1.40 -1.73
CA ALA A 91 15.14 -0.02 -2.06
C ALA A 91 14.23 -0.35 -3.26
N PRO A 92 14.69 -1.19 -4.21
CA PRO A 92 13.80 -1.79 -5.19
C PRO A 92 12.72 -2.62 -4.49
N SER A 93 11.52 -2.68 -5.07
CA SER A 93 10.46 -3.57 -4.57
C SER A 93 11.00 -5.02 -4.50
N PRO A 94 10.67 -5.80 -3.45
CA PRO A 94 11.10 -7.20 -3.38
C PRO A 94 10.70 -7.96 -4.65
N PRO A 95 11.59 -8.76 -5.27
CA PRO A 95 11.23 -9.57 -6.42
C PRO A 95 10.07 -10.51 -6.04
N GLY A 96 8.96 -10.42 -6.78
CA GLY A 96 7.75 -11.22 -6.52
C GLY A 96 6.70 -10.54 -5.64
N ALA A 97 6.86 -9.27 -5.27
CA ALA A 97 5.76 -8.46 -4.75
C ALA A 97 4.73 -8.22 -5.85
N ASN A 98 3.86 -9.20 -6.09
CA ASN A 98 2.71 -9.02 -6.96
C ASN A 98 1.78 -8.02 -6.26
N PRO A 99 1.36 -6.93 -6.93
CA PRO A 99 0.25 -6.11 -6.45
C PRO A 99 -1.02 -6.97 -6.47
N GLY A 100 -1.24 -7.73 -5.40
CA GLY A 100 -2.31 -8.72 -5.29
C GLY A 100 -1.92 -10.06 -4.64
N SER A 101 -0.63 -10.41 -4.47
CA SER A 101 -0.28 -11.62 -3.73
C SER A 101 -0.31 -11.35 -2.23
N VAL A 102 -1.41 -11.75 -1.61
CA VAL A 102 -1.61 -11.63 -0.17
C VAL A 102 -0.84 -12.75 0.53
N SER A 103 0.35 -12.46 1.04
CA SER A 103 1.02 -13.37 1.97
C SER A 103 0.22 -13.48 3.27
N GLY A 104 0.07 -14.67 3.83
CA GLY A 104 -0.67 -14.87 5.09
C GLY A 104 -2.16 -15.15 4.93
N ALA A 105 -2.60 -15.67 3.78
CA ALA A 105 -3.98 -16.09 3.57
C ALA A 105 -4.42 -17.19 4.56
N CYS A 106 -5.68 -17.13 5.01
CA CYS A 106 -6.27 -18.19 5.80
C CYS A 106 -6.49 -19.46 4.94
N THR A 107 -6.43 -20.64 5.58
CA THR A 107 -6.74 -21.92 4.92
C THR A 107 -8.24 -22.25 4.89
N ALA A 108 -9.02 -21.63 5.77
CA ALA A 108 -10.47 -21.79 5.85
C ALA A 108 -11.17 -20.45 5.67
N HIS A 109 -12.39 -20.47 5.13
CA HIS A 109 -13.22 -19.27 4.92
C HIS A 109 -14.62 -19.52 5.50
N PRO A 110 -14.80 -19.42 6.83
CA PRO A 110 -16.11 -19.60 7.45
C PRO A 110 -17.06 -18.48 7.02
N VAL A 111 -18.33 -18.82 6.83
CA VAL A 111 -19.39 -17.85 6.52
C VAL A 111 -19.58 -16.90 7.72
N VAL A 112 -19.77 -15.61 7.42
CA VAL A 112 -20.13 -14.61 8.42
C VAL A 112 -21.61 -14.73 8.72
N PRO A 113 -22.03 -15.04 9.95
CA PRO A 113 -23.45 -15.10 10.30
C PRO A 113 -24.12 -13.74 10.14
N ALA A 114 -25.37 -13.76 9.66
CA ALA A 114 -26.24 -12.60 9.68
C ALA A 114 -26.66 -12.26 11.11
N ASN A 115 -26.92 -10.97 11.37
CA ASN A 115 -27.42 -10.42 12.63
C ASN A 115 -26.55 -10.74 13.87
N ASP A 116 -25.23 -10.90 13.70
CA ASP A 116 -24.33 -10.93 14.85
C ASP A 116 -24.43 -9.60 15.62
N PRO A 117 -24.60 -9.61 16.96
CA PRO A 117 -24.76 -8.39 17.75
C PRO A 117 -23.43 -7.66 18.01
N GLY A 118 -22.35 -8.07 17.35
CA GLY A 118 -21.01 -7.51 17.51
C GLY A 118 -20.84 -6.12 16.93
N TRP A 119 -19.59 -5.66 16.92
CA TRP A 119 -19.22 -4.33 16.42
C TRP A 119 -19.23 -4.34 14.89
N ASN A 120 -20.37 -4.04 14.29
CA ASN A 120 -20.53 -3.95 12.84
C ASN A 120 -20.11 -2.59 12.25
N GLY A 121 -19.49 -1.71 13.04
CA GLY A 121 -19.02 -0.41 12.54
C GLY A 121 -18.52 0.52 13.64
N TRP A 122 -18.85 1.80 13.52
CA TRP A 122 -18.34 2.88 14.39
C TRP A 122 -18.72 2.73 15.87
N SER A 123 -19.92 2.20 16.14
CA SER A 123 -20.44 1.90 17.47
C SER A 123 -21.17 0.57 17.44
N VAL A 124 -21.37 -0.03 18.61
CA VAL A 124 -22.21 -1.22 18.81
C VAL A 124 -23.71 -0.89 18.83
N ASP A 125 -24.05 0.39 19.03
CA ASP A 125 -25.42 0.88 19.13
C ASP A 125 -25.66 2.20 18.40
N ALA A 126 -26.94 2.52 18.20
CA ALA A 126 -27.39 3.74 17.52
C ALA A 126 -27.20 5.02 18.35
N SER A 127 -27.02 4.92 19.67
CA SER A 127 -26.70 6.07 20.53
C SER A 127 -25.22 6.44 20.51
N ASN A 128 -24.41 5.69 19.76
CA ASN A 128 -22.98 5.91 19.62
C ASN A 128 -22.24 5.84 20.97
N SER A 129 -22.64 4.90 21.84
CA SER A 129 -22.04 4.76 23.18
C SER A 129 -20.54 4.47 23.13
N ARG A 130 -20.09 3.83 22.04
CA ARG A 130 -18.72 3.32 21.87
C ARG A 130 -18.24 2.53 23.08
N PHE A 131 -19.15 1.81 23.73
CA PHE A 131 -18.89 1.10 24.97
C PHE A 131 -19.21 -0.38 24.82
N GLN A 132 -18.27 -1.22 25.23
CA GLN A 132 -18.48 -2.67 25.32
C GLN A 132 -18.83 -3.05 26.76
N PRO A 133 -20.06 -3.52 27.04
CA PRO A 133 -20.44 -3.96 28.37
C PRO A 133 -19.58 -5.12 28.86
N ALA A 134 -19.32 -5.17 30.18
CA ALA A 134 -18.50 -6.21 30.80
C ALA A 134 -19.04 -7.63 30.54
N SER A 135 -20.35 -7.79 30.42
CA SER A 135 -21.03 -9.07 30.10
C SER A 135 -20.62 -9.66 28.75
N VAL A 136 -20.14 -8.83 27.81
CA VAL A 136 -19.71 -9.26 26.48
C VAL A 136 -18.20 -9.10 26.29
N GLY A 137 -17.59 -8.08 26.90
CA GLY A 137 -16.16 -7.80 26.76
C GLY A 137 -15.25 -8.84 27.42
N GLY A 138 -15.70 -9.50 28.49
CA GLY A 138 -14.97 -10.59 29.15
C GLY A 138 -13.59 -10.18 29.71
N LEU A 139 -13.33 -8.88 29.86
CA LEU A 139 -12.10 -8.32 30.40
C LEU A 139 -12.40 -7.59 31.71
N ASP A 140 -11.72 -7.98 32.77
CA ASP A 140 -11.74 -7.30 34.06
C ASP A 140 -10.37 -6.65 34.36
N ARG A 141 -10.32 -5.87 35.45
CA ARG A 141 -9.10 -5.16 35.87
C ARG A 141 -7.94 -6.11 36.16
N ASP A 142 -8.22 -7.31 36.68
CA ASP A 142 -7.20 -8.26 37.13
C ASP A 142 -6.63 -9.09 35.97
N ALA A 143 -7.32 -9.13 34.83
CA ALA A 143 -6.88 -9.72 33.59
C ALA A 143 -5.91 -8.82 32.81
N VAL A 144 -6.09 -7.48 32.86
CA VAL A 144 -5.26 -6.51 32.11
C VAL A 144 -3.74 -6.72 32.28
N PRO A 145 -3.17 -6.85 33.49
CA PRO A 145 -1.72 -7.03 33.65
C PRO A 145 -1.21 -8.40 33.15
N LYS A 146 -2.10 -9.34 32.83
CA LYS A 146 -1.77 -10.69 32.34
C LYS A 146 -1.85 -10.81 30.81
N LEU A 147 -2.32 -9.75 30.13
CA LEU A 147 -2.44 -9.74 28.67
C LEU A 147 -1.06 -9.87 28.00
N LYS A 148 -1.04 -10.60 26.90
CA LYS A 148 0.14 -10.76 26.04
C LYS A 148 -0.26 -10.49 24.60
N LEU A 149 0.69 -9.99 23.80
CA LEU A 149 0.49 -9.85 22.35
C LEU A 149 0.18 -11.23 21.77
N LYS A 150 -0.98 -11.36 21.10
CA LYS A 150 -1.38 -12.60 20.44
C LYS A 150 -0.83 -12.70 19.02
N TRP A 151 -0.97 -11.62 18.26
CA TRP A 151 -0.45 -11.48 16.91
C TRP A 151 -0.30 -9.99 16.57
N ALA A 152 0.52 -9.70 15.57
CA ALA A 152 0.67 -8.38 14.98
C ALA A 152 0.49 -8.49 13.47
N PHE A 153 -0.10 -7.47 12.86
CA PHE A 153 -0.37 -7.42 11.43
C PHE A 153 0.34 -6.21 10.80
N GLY A 154 1.13 -6.46 9.77
CA GLY A 154 1.83 -5.43 9.01
C GLY A 154 1.13 -5.15 7.68
N PHE A 155 0.88 -3.87 7.38
CA PHE A 155 0.28 -3.45 6.12
C PHE A 155 1.37 -3.27 5.06
N ALA A 156 1.63 -4.33 4.29
CA ALA A 156 2.69 -4.32 3.29
C ALA A 156 2.53 -3.15 2.31
N GLY A 157 3.54 -2.27 2.23
CA GLY A 157 3.54 -1.13 1.30
C GLY A 157 2.62 0.03 1.68
N ALA A 158 1.96 -0.02 2.84
CA ALA A 158 1.25 1.09 3.45
C ALA A 158 1.98 1.55 4.71
N TRP A 159 1.91 2.84 5.01
CA TRP A 159 2.59 3.45 6.15
C TRP A 159 1.62 3.89 7.26
N SER A 160 0.31 3.77 7.02
CA SER A 160 -0.72 4.15 7.97
C SER A 160 -2.05 3.41 7.74
N THR A 161 -2.85 3.33 8.80
CA THR A 161 -4.28 3.01 8.80
C THR A 161 -5.01 4.13 9.53
N PHE A 162 -6.10 4.67 8.96
CA PHE A 162 -6.76 5.85 9.53
C PHE A 162 -8.04 5.54 10.31
N GLY A 163 -8.78 4.50 9.92
CA GLY A 163 -10.00 4.07 10.61
C GLY A 163 -9.72 3.07 11.73
N GLN A 164 -10.57 3.05 12.77
CA GLN A 164 -10.52 1.96 13.73
C GLN A 164 -10.85 0.61 13.05
N PRO A 165 -10.27 -0.50 13.52
CA PRO A 165 -10.69 -1.81 13.09
C PRO A 165 -12.12 -2.11 13.54
N THR A 166 -12.88 -2.77 12.68
CA THR A 166 -14.23 -3.26 12.97
C THR A 166 -14.15 -4.76 13.27
N VAL A 167 -14.75 -5.20 14.39
CA VAL A 167 -14.68 -6.60 14.83
C VAL A 167 -16.07 -7.21 14.86
N PHE A 168 -16.35 -8.09 13.90
CA PHE A 168 -17.67 -8.67 13.69
C PHE A 168 -17.56 -10.16 13.38
N ALA A 169 -18.34 -11.00 14.06
CA ALA A 169 -18.41 -12.43 13.78
C ALA A 169 -17.04 -13.14 13.69
N GLY A 170 -16.13 -12.83 14.62
CA GLY A 170 -14.78 -13.42 14.67
C GLY A 170 -13.81 -12.92 13.61
N ARG A 171 -14.17 -11.85 12.89
CA ARG A 171 -13.32 -11.21 11.87
C ARG A 171 -12.92 -9.81 12.28
N VAL A 172 -11.75 -9.38 11.82
CA VAL A 172 -11.28 -7.99 11.91
C VAL A 172 -11.29 -7.40 10.51
N PHE A 173 -11.95 -6.27 10.34
CA PHE A 173 -11.96 -5.50 9.10
C PHE A 173 -11.17 -4.21 9.30
N VAL A 174 -10.24 -3.94 8.40
CA VAL A 174 -9.42 -2.72 8.46
C VAL A 174 -9.09 -2.20 7.07
N GLY A 175 -9.13 -0.87 6.91
CA GLY A 175 -8.68 -0.17 5.71
C GLY A 175 -7.29 0.44 5.92
N SER A 176 -6.54 0.57 4.84
CA SER A 176 -5.18 1.13 4.84
C SER A 176 -5.08 2.38 3.96
N GLU A 177 -4.01 3.16 4.20
CA GLU A 177 -3.76 4.40 3.46
C GLU A 177 -3.65 4.18 1.95
N ASP A 178 -3.12 3.03 1.55
CA ASP A 178 -2.92 2.71 0.15
C ASP A 178 -4.22 2.29 -0.56
N GLY A 179 -5.34 2.21 0.18
CA GLY A 179 -6.66 1.81 -0.34
C GLY A 179 -6.96 0.32 -0.19
N THR A 180 -6.09 -0.47 0.43
CA THR A 180 -6.36 -1.90 0.64
C THR A 180 -7.25 -2.10 1.86
N VAL A 181 -8.36 -2.80 1.67
CA VAL A 181 -9.29 -3.27 2.70
C VAL A 181 -8.98 -4.74 2.99
N TYR A 182 -8.87 -5.08 4.26
CA TYR A 182 -8.57 -6.44 4.72
C TYR A 182 -9.73 -7.00 5.53
N SER A 183 -10.00 -8.30 5.36
CA SER A 183 -10.73 -9.10 6.34
C SER A 183 -9.79 -10.16 6.90
N LEU A 184 -9.61 -10.15 8.21
CA LEU A 184 -8.69 -11.01 8.94
C LEU A 184 -9.46 -11.94 9.89
N ASP A 185 -8.93 -13.12 10.18
CA ASP A 185 -9.35 -13.93 11.32
C ASP A 185 -8.91 -13.26 12.62
N ALA A 186 -9.86 -12.97 13.52
CA ALA A 186 -9.54 -12.27 14.77
C ALA A 186 -8.63 -13.09 15.71
N ARG A 187 -8.55 -14.41 15.53
CA ARG A 187 -7.78 -15.28 16.42
C ARG A 187 -6.32 -15.38 16.00
N SER A 188 -6.04 -15.37 14.70
CA SER A 188 -4.71 -15.64 14.11
C SER A 188 -4.13 -14.47 13.33
N GLY A 189 -4.95 -13.53 12.87
CA GLY A 189 -4.53 -12.45 11.98
C GLY A 189 -4.30 -12.87 10.53
N CYS A 190 -4.59 -14.13 10.16
CA CYS A 190 -4.54 -14.55 8.76
C CYS A 190 -5.60 -13.81 7.93
N ILE A 191 -5.35 -13.69 6.64
CA ILE A 191 -6.17 -12.87 5.74
C ILE A 191 -7.21 -13.76 5.05
N TYR A 192 -8.49 -13.49 5.30
CA TYR A 192 -9.57 -14.14 4.56
C TYR A 192 -9.71 -13.57 3.15
N TRP A 193 -9.56 -12.26 2.98
CA TRP A 193 -9.59 -11.60 1.69
C TRP A 193 -9.03 -10.19 1.78
N THR A 194 -8.66 -9.63 0.63
CA THR A 194 -8.35 -8.22 0.46
C THR A 194 -9.12 -7.61 -0.70
N TYR A 195 -9.44 -6.33 -0.61
CA TYR A 195 -10.00 -5.55 -1.72
C TYR A 195 -9.18 -4.28 -1.93
N LYS A 196 -8.84 -3.97 -3.19
CA LYS A 196 -8.08 -2.76 -3.52
C LYS A 196 -9.00 -1.65 -4.00
N ALA A 197 -9.26 -0.68 -3.14
CA ALA A 197 -9.99 0.53 -3.52
C ALA A 197 -9.10 1.47 -4.36
N PRO A 198 -9.68 2.33 -5.22
CA PRO A 198 -8.92 3.28 -6.03
C PRO A 198 -8.21 4.37 -5.22
N SER A 199 -8.59 4.57 -3.96
CA SER A 199 -8.11 5.63 -3.09
C SER A 199 -8.02 5.14 -1.65
N THR A 200 -7.38 5.93 -0.80
CA THR A 200 -7.25 5.74 0.64
C THR A 200 -8.58 5.43 1.29
N VAL A 201 -8.62 4.39 2.13
CA VAL A 201 -9.75 4.12 3.02
C VAL A 201 -9.49 4.79 4.35
N LYS A 202 -10.31 5.78 4.69
CA LYS A 202 -10.09 6.65 5.86
C LYS A 202 -11.02 6.34 7.02
N THR A 203 -12.19 5.78 6.72
CA THR A 203 -13.25 5.53 7.69
C THR A 203 -13.21 4.11 8.24
N ALA A 204 -13.85 3.90 9.40
CA ALA A 204 -14.09 2.57 9.92
C ALA A 204 -15.01 1.80 8.96
N ILE A 205 -14.73 0.52 8.78
CA ILE A 205 -15.51 -0.33 7.90
C ILE A 205 -16.85 -0.66 8.56
N ALA A 206 -17.96 -0.49 7.84
CA ALA A 206 -19.28 -0.87 8.33
C ALA A 206 -19.76 -2.16 7.66
N LEU A 207 -20.36 -3.06 8.42
CA LEU A 207 -20.98 -4.29 7.95
C LEU A 207 -22.49 -4.17 8.03
N ALA A 208 -23.16 -4.55 6.96
CA ALA A 208 -24.61 -4.73 7.00
C ALA A 208 -24.98 -5.91 7.90
N ALA A 209 -26.18 -5.86 8.46
CA ALA A 209 -26.73 -6.93 9.28
C ALA A 209 -26.91 -8.25 8.51
N ASP A 210 -26.90 -8.21 7.17
CA ASP A 210 -26.91 -9.41 6.33
C ASP A 210 -25.63 -10.27 6.45
N GLY A 211 -24.56 -9.72 7.04
CA GLY A 211 -23.26 -10.37 7.21
C GLY A 211 -22.42 -10.47 5.93
N HIS A 212 -22.93 -9.99 4.80
CA HIS A 212 -22.35 -10.21 3.46
C HIS A 212 -21.96 -8.90 2.77
N THR A 213 -22.49 -7.75 3.22
CA THR A 213 -22.19 -6.44 2.64
C THR A 213 -21.28 -5.61 3.54
N VAL A 214 -20.25 -5.01 2.93
CA VAL A 214 -19.21 -4.20 3.60
C VAL A 214 -19.15 -2.82 2.95
N TYR A 215 -19.21 -1.76 3.76
CA TYR A 215 -19.13 -0.35 3.34
C TYR A 215 -17.87 0.32 3.89
N PHE A 216 -17.22 1.14 3.07
CA PHE A 216 -16.01 1.88 3.41
C PHE A 216 -15.84 3.10 2.51
N GLY A 217 -15.05 4.07 2.97
CA GLY A 217 -14.71 5.31 2.25
C GLY A 217 -13.53 6.06 2.84
#